data_AF-F7AKQ9-F1
#
_entry.id   AF-F7AKQ9-F1
#
_cell.length_a   1.000
_cell.length_b   1.000
_cell.length_c   1.000
_cell.angle_alpha   90.00
_cell.angle_beta   90.00
_cell.angle_gamma   90.00
#
_symmetry.space_group_name_H-M   'P 1'
#
loop_
_entity.id
_entity.type
_entity.pdbx_description
1 polymer ?
#
loop_
_entity_poly.entity_id
_entity_poly.type
_entity_poly.pdbx_seq_one_letter_code
_entity_poly.pdbx_strand_id
1 'polypeptide(L)'
;QNEKLLGNVLVTKGHNLHCQHVYHVLISKWDFNDEAASTALIKKVVRKALQLATQNNCTSIALPAIGCGAFGFPAEQVAKYMKQEFDNVQGKTTLRSIYINLHPSDVKIIQKFRNVFANDIKVGNSNSRNLQKSLQIADELGKSTIALPALATGTLTLGSVCLEVYEGDVTKETGDVLVNNVAQNQQLEQAGPLSKSIVNAAGSSIVTEFNTQGTKSMKVTSGGNLSYDMIVHVGCGPNATQDVNNIVIEALQRAEAMNKSTVVLPAIGTGTRDNVPKCAKKMRDGIDSFIKQNPVSVKSIKVVVFDSGMLLHFQKALLEKRQGLLNSFSLNFIIEYSISIFSGYPDVWKPMKRNEKLLTVDVDPWSDEFKKVLKEFKQSSSFIKSVVKLQRLQHPFQYDQFHSREKDVETELKSRNKTHLPVTRRLFHGTSPESCEKICKEGFNRSYAGKNATKYGKGMYFAVNSSYCHDNGFAQQGAGNCHMFLADVVTGEFGQGSPNSIVPPSTSSGNKESCHSAVDNTTNPSMFIVFRDYCVYPHYLLSYQK
;
A
#
# COMPACT_ATOMS: atom_id res chain seq x y z
N GLN A 1 3.62 -21.03 -36.67
CA GLN A 1 3.07 -19.67 -36.91
C GLN A 1 2.90 -18.84 -35.63
N ASN A 2 2.73 -19.43 -34.44
CA ASN A 2 2.48 -18.67 -33.18
C ASN A 2 3.69 -17.95 -32.56
N GLU A 3 4.95 -18.31 -32.87
CA GLU A 3 6.12 -17.65 -32.29
C GLU A 3 6.27 -16.17 -32.69
N LYS A 4 5.79 -15.78 -33.88
CA LYS A 4 5.83 -14.38 -34.35
C LYS A 4 4.95 -13.43 -33.50
N LEU A 5 4.04 -13.96 -32.68
CA LEU A 5 3.12 -13.17 -31.86
C LEU A 5 3.62 -12.95 -30.42
N LEU A 6 4.66 -13.68 -29.99
CA LEU A 6 5.22 -13.55 -28.65
C LEU A 6 5.81 -12.15 -28.40
N GLY A 7 5.44 -11.56 -27.27
CA GLY A 7 5.86 -10.22 -26.91
C GLY A 7 5.03 -9.12 -27.59
N ASN A 8 3.85 -9.45 -28.11
CA ASN A 8 2.85 -8.48 -28.52
C ASN A 8 1.86 -8.18 -27.40
N VAL A 9 1.27 -7.00 -27.49
CA VAL A 9 0.22 -6.52 -26.60
C VAL A 9 -0.94 -6.08 -27.47
N LEU A 10 -2.08 -6.75 -27.34
CA LEU A 10 -3.32 -6.43 -28.06
C LEU A 10 -4.20 -5.57 -27.17
N VAL A 11 -4.94 -4.63 -27.76
CA VAL A 11 -5.78 -3.71 -27.00
C VAL A 11 -7.23 -3.89 -27.40
N THR A 12 -8.11 -3.98 -26.40
CA THR A 12 -9.57 -4.03 -26.57
C THR A 12 -10.22 -2.99 -25.65
N LYS A 13 -11.50 -2.69 -25.86
CA LYS A 13 -12.28 -1.86 -24.93
C LYS A 13 -12.58 -2.64 -23.65
N GLY A 14 -12.81 -1.93 -22.54
CA GLY A 14 -13.17 -2.57 -21.26
C GLY A 14 -14.56 -3.19 -21.20
N HIS A 15 -15.50 -2.73 -22.03
CA HIS A 15 -16.90 -3.18 -22.01
C HIS A 15 -17.51 -3.11 -20.60
N ASN A 16 -17.90 -4.25 -20.01
CA ASN A 16 -18.50 -4.32 -18.67
C ASN A 16 -17.48 -4.24 -17.52
N LEU A 17 -16.18 -4.10 -17.84
CA LEU A 17 -15.14 -3.88 -16.85
C LEU A 17 -15.02 -2.39 -16.52
N HIS A 18 -14.63 -2.08 -15.29
CA HIS A 18 -14.42 -0.71 -14.81
C HIS A 18 -13.08 -0.12 -15.31
N CYS A 19 -12.81 -0.24 -16.61
CA CYS A 19 -11.64 0.32 -17.27
C CYS A 19 -11.98 0.72 -18.71
N GLN A 20 -11.19 1.63 -19.30
CA GLN A 20 -11.41 2.05 -20.69
C GLN A 20 -10.88 1.01 -21.68
N HIS A 21 -9.75 0.40 -21.36
CA HIS A 21 -9.01 -0.53 -22.22
C HIS A 21 -8.55 -1.75 -21.44
N VAL A 22 -8.52 -2.90 -22.10
CA VAL A 22 -7.86 -4.13 -21.62
C VAL A 22 -6.69 -4.44 -22.55
N TYR A 23 -5.51 -4.63 -21.94
CA TYR A 23 -4.25 -4.92 -22.60
C TYR A 23 -3.95 -6.40 -22.45
N HIS A 24 -4.01 -7.14 -23.55
CA HIS A 24 -3.77 -8.59 -23.60
C HIS A 24 -2.32 -8.83 -23.97
N VAL A 25 -1.52 -9.33 -23.03
CA VAL A 25 -0.10 -9.61 -23.24
C VAL A 25 0.11 -11.06 -23.69
N LEU A 26 0.87 -11.28 -24.75
CA LEU A 26 1.22 -12.63 -25.22
C LEU A 26 2.63 -13.01 -24.75
N ILE A 27 2.70 -14.01 -23.87
CA ILE A 27 3.95 -14.54 -23.29
C ILE A 27 4.02 -16.07 -23.45
N SER A 28 5.23 -16.63 -23.42
CA SER A 28 5.50 -18.07 -23.34
C SER A 28 5.72 -18.51 -21.89
N LYS A 29 5.89 -19.81 -21.63
CA LYS A 29 6.37 -20.31 -20.33
C LYS A 29 7.82 -19.87 -20.09
N TRP A 30 8.23 -19.82 -18.83
CA TRP A 30 9.62 -19.63 -18.43
C TRP A 30 10.48 -20.75 -18.98
N ASP A 31 11.52 -20.38 -19.72
CA ASP A 31 12.53 -21.31 -20.21
C ASP A 31 13.75 -21.28 -19.28
N PHE A 32 14.01 -22.39 -18.61
CA PHE A 32 15.17 -22.55 -17.72
C PHE A 32 16.49 -22.64 -18.50
N ASN A 33 16.45 -22.97 -19.79
CA ASN A 33 17.63 -23.02 -20.65
C ASN A 33 17.93 -21.68 -21.32
N ASP A 34 16.95 -20.77 -21.35
CA ASP A 34 17.09 -19.43 -21.92
C ASP A 34 16.34 -18.38 -21.07
N GLU A 35 16.89 -18.16 -19.87
CA GLU A 35 16.37 -17.16 -18.94
C GLU A 35 16.44 -15.74 -19.53
N ALA A 36 17.40 -15.48 -20.42
CA ALA A 36 17.60 -14.18 -21.06
C ALA A 36 16.47 -13.85 -22.04
N ALA A 37 16.05 -14.81 -22.87
CA ALA A 37 14.90 -14.62 -23.75
C ALA A 37 13.60 -14.44 -22.96
N SER A 38 13.38 -15.26 -21.94
CA SER A 38 12.20 -15.15 -21.05
C SER A 38 12.15 -13.78 -20.35
N THR A 39 13.31 -13.30 -19.88
CA THR A 39 13.49 -11.96 -19.30
C THR A 39 13.16 -10.85 -20.30
N ALA A 40 13.75 -10.92 -21.50
CA ALA A 40 13.54 -9.92 -22.54
C ALA A 40 12.05 -9.84 -22.94
N LEU A 41 11.35 -10.98 -22.91
CA LEU A 41 9.92 -11.06 -23.20
C LEU A 41 9.08 -10.28 -22.19
N ILE A 42 9.31 -10.44 -20.88
CA ILE A 42 8.59 -9.69 -19.83
C ILE A 42 8.83 -8.19 -19.97
N LYS A 43 10.08 -7.77 -20.11
CA LYS A 43 10.42 -6.36 -20.32
C LYS A 43 9.71 -5.79 -21.55
N LYS A 44 9.70 -6.54 -22.66
CA LYS A 44 9.05 -6.15 -23.91
C LYS A 44 7.54 -5.97 -23.75
N VAL A 45 6.84 -6.90 -23.11
CA VAL A 45 5.37 -6.79 -22.95
C VAL A 45 4.99 -5.67 -21.98
N VAL A 46 5.71 -5.50 -20.87
CA VAL A 46 5.46 -4.41 -19.91
C VAL A 46 5.67 -3.07 -20.59
N ARG A 47 6.81 -2.88 -21.28
CA ARG A 47 7.11 -1.66 -22.03
C ARG A 47 6.03 -1.32 -23.06
N LYS A 48 5.64 -2.31 -23.88
CA LYS A 48 4.58 -2.11 -24.89
C LYS A 48 3.24 -1.76 -24.25
N ALA A 49 2.86 -2.39 -23.14
CA ALA A 49 1.62 -2.07 -22.44
C ALA A 49 1.61 -0.61 -21.95
N LEU A 50 2.72 -0.15 -21.35
CA LEU A 50 2.87 1.24 -20.90
C LEU A 50 2.86 2.24 -22.06
N GLN A 51 3.50 1.91 -23.19
CA GLN A 51 3.50 2.73 -24.40
C GLN A 51 2.09 2.84 -25.00
N LEU A 52 1.37 1.73 -25.15
CA LEU A 52 0.01 1.73 -25.67
C LEU A 52 -0.96 2.44 -24.71
N ALA A 53 -0.76 2.33 -23.40
CA ALA A 53 -1.52 3.11 -22.41
C ALA A 53 -1.28 4.61 -22.54
N THR A 54 -0.04 5.01 -22.81
CA THR A 54 0.32 6.40 -23.10
C THR A 54 -0.34 6.89 -24.38
N GLN A 55 -0.27 6.10 -25.46
CA GLN A 55 -0.89 6.43 -26.76
C GLN A 55 -2.41 6.57 -26.66
N ASN A 56 -3.03 5.75 -25.81
CA ASN A 56 -4.47 5.83 -25.53
C ASN A 56 -4.83 6.92 -24.49
N ASN A 57 -3.88 7.78 -24.09
CA ASN A 57 -4.06 8.86 -23.11
C ASN A 57 -4.58 8.39 -21.74
N CYS A 58 -4.27 7.15 -21.35
CA CYS A 58 -4.64 6.65 -20.03
C CYS A 58 -3.84 7.39 -18.94
N THR A 59 -4.49 7.66 -17.81
CA THR A 59 -3.86 8.26 -16.62
C THR A 59 -3.50 7.23 -15.56
N SER A 60 -3.97 5.99 -15.68
CA SER A 60 -3.59 4.89 -14.83
C SER A 60 -3.63 3.56 -15.58
N ILE A 61 -2.88 2.58 -15.07
CA ILE A 61 -2.85 1.20 -15.57
C ILE A 61 -2.71 0.24 -14.40
N ALA A 62 -3.40 -0.90 -14.46
CA ALA A 62 -3.23 -1.99 -13.51
C ALA A 62 -2.55 -3.18 -14.20
N LEU A 63 -1.52 -3.73 -13.57
CA LEU A 63 -0.71 -4.84 -14.06
C LEU A 63 -0.73 -5.98 -13.02
N PRO A 64 -0.98 -7.24 -13.42
CA PRO A 64 -0.83 -8.38 -12.52
C PRO A 64 0.66 -8.76 -12.36
N ALA A 65 0.96 -9.78 -11.55
CA ALA A 65 2.26 -10.45 -11.55
C ALA A 65 2.43 -11.29 -12.83
N ILE A 66 2.70 -10.61 -13.96
CA ILE A 66 2.71 -11.19 -15.31
C ILE A 66 3.63 -12.43 -15.34
N GLY A 67 3.06 -13.58 -15.71
CA GLY A 67 3.78 -14.84 -15.87
C GLY A 67 4.12 -15.60 -14.58
N CYS A 68 3.90 -15.03 -13.39
CA CYS A 68 4.35 -15.62 -12.12
C CYS A 68 3.50 -16.83 -11.65
N GLY A 69 2.32 -17.03 -12.24
CA GLY A 69 1.45 -18.18 -11.99
C GLY A 69 1.79 -19.37 -12.90
N ALA A 70 0.82 -19.83 -13.69
CA ALA A 70 0.92 -21.02 -14.55
C ALA A 70 2.05 -21.00 -15.61
N PHE A 71 2.67 -19.84 -15.86
CA PHE A 71 3.78 -19.70 -16.80
C PHE A 71 5.17 -19.85 -16.15
N GLY A 72 5.26 -19.93 -14.82
CA GLY A 72 6.47 -20.32 -14.10
C GLY A 72 7.54 -19.24 -13.93
N PHE A 73 7.24 -17.96 -14.18
CA PHE A 73 8.25 -16.90 -14.05
C PHE A 73 8.63 -16.64 -12.59
N PRO A 74 9.92 -16.47 -12.26
CA PRO A 74 10.34 -16.11 -10.91
C PRO A 74 9.82 -14.74 -10.47
N ALA A 75 8.98 -14.70 -9.43
CA ALA A 75 8.26 -13.49 -9.02
C ALA A 75 9.16 -12.31 -8.65
N GLU A 76 10.27 -12.54 -7.95
CA GLU A 76 11.23 -11.48 -7.60
C GLU A 76 11.85 -10.82 -8.83
N GLN A 77 12.11 -11.64 -9.86
CA GLN A 77 12.76 -11.21 -11.07
C GLN A 77 11.78 -10.44 -11.96
N VAL A 78 10.54 -10.92 -12.08
CA VAL A 78 9.44 -10.18 -12.73
C VAL A 78 9.22 -8.83 -12.06
N ALA A 79 9.18 -8.77 -10.72
CA ALA A 79 9.03 -7.52 -10.00
C ALA A 79 10.16 -6.52 -10.31
N LYS A 80 11.42 -6.97 -10.33
CA LYS A 80 12.59 -6.14 -10.69
C LYS A 80 12.48 -5.60 -12.11
N TYR A 81 12.03 -6.42 -13.06
CA TYR A 81 11.86 -6.00 -14.45
C TYR A 81 10.68 -5.06 -14.66
N MET A 82 9.55 -5.31 -14.00
CA MET A 82 8.42 -4.39 -14.01
C MET A 82 8.85 -3.02 -13.47
N LYS A 83 9.53 -3.00 -12.31
CA LYS A 83 10.08 -1.77 -11.73
C LYS A 83 10.99 -1.03 -12.71
N GLN A 84 11.95 -1.73 -13.31
CA GLN A 84 12.84 -1.13 -14.30
C GLN A 84 12.08 -0.46 -15.45
N GLU A 85 11.05 -1.11 -16.00
CA GLU A 85 10.25 -0.51 -17.07
C GLU A 85 9.37 0.64 -16.57
N PHE A 86 8.94 0.64 -15.30
CA PHE A 86 8.20 1.75 -14.69
C PHE A 86 9.10 2.98 -14.55
N ASP A 87 10.33 2.79 -14.09
CA ASP A 87 11.35 3.83 -14.01
C ASP A 87 11.66 4.40 -15.40
N ASN A 88 11.76 3.55 -16.42
CA ASN A 88 12.07 3.96 -17.81
C ASN A 88 11.00 4.84 -18.47
N VAL A 89 9.74 4.74 -18.05
CA VAL A 89 8.63 5.52 -18.63
C VAL A 89 8.39 6.85 -17.92
N GLN A 90 9.07 7.12 -16.80
CA GLN A 90 8.97 8.41 -16.10
C GLN A 90 9.29 9.57 -17.04
N GLY A 91 8.50 10.66 -16.96
CA GLY A 91 8.63 11.83 -17.83
C GLY A 91 8.31 11.61 -19.32
N LYS A 92 7.91 10.40 -19.73
CA LYS A 92 7.63 10.03 -21.14
C LYS A 92 6.23 9.45 -21.35
N THR A 93 5.36 9.52 -20.35
CA THR A 93 4.04 8.89 -20.34
C THR A 93 2.92 9.87 -19.95
N THR A 94 1.66 9.48 -20.12
CA THR A 94 0.48 10.18 -19.57
C THR A 94 0.01 9.57 -18.25
N LEU A 95 0.56 8.42 -17.88
CA LEU A 95 0.20 7.66 -16.69
C LEU A 95 0.66 8.38 -15.41
N ARG A 96 -0.23 8.53 -14.43
CA ARG A 96 0.04 9.07 -13.09
C ARG A 96 0.22 7.97 -12.05
N SER A 97 -0.49 6.86 -12.21
CA SER A 97 -0.44 5.73 -11.27
C SER A 97 -0.33 4.41 -12.04
N ILE A 98 0.59 3.55 -11.61
CA ILE A 98 0.64 2.13 -11.96
C ILE A 98 0.20 1.35 -10.73
N TYR A 99 -0.81 0.52 -10.88
CA TYR A 99 -1.25 -0.40 -9.85
C TYR A 99 -0.70 -1.79 -10.16
N ILE A 100 -0.04 -2.42 -9.18
CA ILE A 100 0.26 -3.85 -9.25
C ILE A 100 -0.83 -4.58 -8.48
N ASN A 101 -1.65 -5.34 -9.19
CA ASN A 101 -2.76 -6.08 -8.60
C ASN A 101 -2.32 -7.52 -8.33
N LEU A 102 -2.16 -7.87 -7.06
CA LEU A 102 -1.73 -9.19 -6.62
C LEU A 102 -2.89 -9.89 -5.93
N HIS A 103 -3.12 -11.16 -6.31
CA HIS A 103 -4.19 -11.93 -5.68
C HIS A 103 -3.83 -12.19 -4.20
N PRO A 104 -4.75 -11.95 -3.24
CA PRO A 104 -4.45 -12.09 -1.82
C PRO A 104 -3.91 -13.47 -1.41
N SER A 105 -4.31 -14.52 -2.11
CA SER A 105 -3.83 -15.89 -1.86
C SER A 105 -2.36 -16.10 -2.27
N ASP A 106 -1.78 -15.24 -3.11
CA ASP A 106 -0.42 -15.40 -3.64
C ASP A 106 0.64 -14.76 -2.72
N VAL A 107 0.63 -15.14 -1.44
CA VAL A 107 1.43 -14.48 -0.39
C VAL A 107 2.93 -14.49 -0.71
N LYS A 108 3.44 -15.56 -1.33
CA LYS A 108 4.84 -15.65 -1.77
C LYS A 108 5.16 -14.62 -2.85
N ILE A 109 4.27 -14.42 -3.83
CA ILE A 109 4.44 -13.40 -4.88
C ILE A 109 4.36 -12.01 -4.25
N ILE A 110 3.40 -11.78 -3.36
CA ILE A 110 3.25 -10.51 -2.63
C ILE A 110 4.53 -10.14 -1.89
N GLN A 111 5.12 -11.06 -1.13
CA GLN A 111 6.37 -10.80 -0.40
C GLN A 111 7.51 -10.41 -1.34
N LYS A 112 7.67 -11.13 -2.46
CA LYS A 112 8.73 -10.84 -3.44
C LYS A 112 8.55 -9.48 -4.11
N PHE A 113 7.33 -9.12 -4.50
CA PHE A 113 7.04 -7.80 -5.04
C PHE A 113 7.28 -6.70 -3.99
N ARG A 114 6.84 -6.89 -2.74
CA ARG A 114 7.07 -5.91 -1.66
C ARG A 114 8.53 -5.61 -1.45
N ASN A 115 9.39 -6.63 -1.42
CA ASN A 115 10.83 -6.43 -1.22
C ASN A 115 11.45 -5.56 -2.32
N VAL A 116 11.00 -5.72 -3.57
CA VAL A 116 11.52 -4.96 -4.71
C VAL A 116 11.04 -3.50 -4.71
N PHE A 117 9.79 -3.28 -4.28
CA PHE A 117 9.16 -1.96 -4.26
C PHE A 117 9.22 -1.26 -2.90
N ALA A 118 9.91 -1.83 -1.90
CA ALA A 118 9.87 -1.37 -0.50
C ALA A 118 10.15 0.13 -0.32
N ASN A 119 11.06 0.69 -1.12
CA ASN A 119 11.45 2.10 -1.05
C ASN A 119 10.48 3.05 -1.79
N ASP A 120 9.59 2.50 -2.61
CA ASP A 120 8.71 3.25 -3.52
C ASP A 120 7.23 3.19 -3.10
N ILE A 121 6.92 2.46 -2.02
CA ILE A 121 5.55 2.36 -1.49
C ILE A 121 5.18 3.69 -0.84
N LYS A 122 4.43 4.53 -1.57
CA LYS A 122 3.53 5.49 -0.93
C LYS A 122 2.29 4.73 -0.49
N VAL A 123 2.17 4.55 0.82
CA VAL A 123 0.94 4.05 1.44
C VAL A 123 -0.21 4.99 1.07
N GLY A 124 -1.04 4.56 0.12
CA GLY A 124 -2.23 5.28 -0.32
C GLY A 124 -3.17 5.55 0.86
N ASN A 125 -3.70 6.77 0.88
CA ASN A 125 -4.45 7.35 2.00
C ASN A 125 -5.90 6.83 2.09
N SER A 126 -6.05 5.52 2.27
CA SER A 126 -7.31 4.90 2.70
C SER A 126 -7.05 4.12 4.00
N ASN A 127 -7.50 4.69 5.12
CA ASN A 127 -7.49 4.17 6.50
C ASN A 127 -6.15 4.25 7.29
N SER A 128 -5.52 5.43 7.28
CA SER A 128 -4.27 5.77 7.99
C SER A 128 -4.20 5.41 9.49
N ARG A 129 -5.31 5.21 10.21
CA ARG A 129 -5.27 4.81 11.64
C ARG A 129 -5.02 3.31 11.86
N ASN A 130 -5.41 2.46 10.92
CA ASN A 130 -5.18 1.01 11.04
C ASN A 130 -3.79 0.62 10.52
N LEU A 131 -3.27 1.33 9.51
CA LEU A 131 -2.00 0.99 8.88
C LEU A 131 -0.77 1.51 9.64
N GLN A 132 -0.86 2.67 10.32
CA GLN A 132 0.21 3.10 11.25
C GLN A 132 0.32 2.17 12.47
N LYS A 133 -0.81 1.66 13.00
CA LYS A 133 -0.80 0.56 13.97
C LYS A 133 -0.20 -0.71 13.38
N SER A 134 -0.49 -1.04 12.12
CA SER A 134 0.08 -2.20 11.43
C SER A 134 1.60 -2.08 11.23
N LEU A 135 2.11 -0.87 11.02
CA LEU A 135 3.53 -0.57 10.81
C LEU A 135 4.32 -0.59 12.13
N GLN A 136 3.78 -0.04 13.22
CA GLN A 136 4.36 -0.20 14.57
C GLN A 136 4.37 -1.67 15.03
N ILE A 137 3.32 -2.43 14.70
CA ILE A 137 3.23 -3.85 15.03
C ILE A 137 4.16 -4.69 14.13
N ALA A 138 4.43 -4.29 12.88
CA ALA A 138 5.43 -4.93 12.02
C ALA A 138 6.86 -4.75 12.56
N ASP A 139 7.18 -3.58 13.12
CA ASP A 139 8.46 -3.32 13.79
C ASP A 139 8.60 -4.11 15.12
N GLU A 140 7.50 -4.30 15.86
CA GLU A 140 7.50 -5.18 17.04
C GLU A 140 7.51 -6.68 16.67
N LEU A 141 6.89 -7.08 15.55
CA LEU A 141 6.90 -8.46 15.02
C LEU A 141 8.24 -8.83 14.36
N GLY A 142 9.01 -7.85 13.89
CA GLY A 142 10.41 -8.06 13.47
C GLY A 142 11.30 -8.59 14.59
N LYS A 143 10.86 -8.48 15.86
CA LYS A 143 11.54 -9.04 17.04
C LYS A 143 10.96 -10.37 17.53
N SER A 144 9.86 -10.88 16.95
CA SER A 144 9.25 -12.16 17.35
C SER A 144 8.83 -12.99 16.14
N THR A 145 9.71 -13.92 15.77
CA THR A 145 9.84 -14.62 14.49
C THR A 145 8.75 -15.64 14.12
N ILE A 146 7.51 -15.56 14.64
CA ILE A 146 6.58 -16.72 14.55
C ILE A 146 5.20 -16.41 13.89
N ALA A 147 4.77 -15.17 13.68
CA ALA A 147 3.37 -14.90 13.28
C ALA A 147 3.08 -14.70 11.77
N LEU A 148 4.04 -14.25 10.95
CA LEU A 148 3.82 -13.92 9.53
C LEU A 148 3.97 -15.08 8.51
N PRO A 149 4.84 -16.09 8.72
CA PRO A 149 4.95 -17.22 7.79
C PRO A 149 3.70 -18.11 7.76
N ALA A 150 2.96 -18.17 8.87
CA ALA A 150 1.90 -19.15 9.07
C ALA A 150 0.67 -18.96 8.17
N LEU A 151 0.34 -17.71 7.84
CA LEU A 151 -0.77 -17.41 6.93
C LEU A 151 -0.35 -17.55 5.44
N ALA A 152 0.96 -17.53 5.15
CA ALA A 152 1.52 -17.64 3.80
C ALA A 152 1.71 -19.09 3.33
N THR A 153 1.91 -20.02 4.27
CA THR A 153 2.08 -21.45 4.01
C THR A 153 0.89 -22.29 4.47
N GLY A 154 -0.06 -21.67 5.18
CA GLY A 154 -1.12 -22.38 5.90
C GLY A 154 -0.61 -23.07 7.18
N THR A 155 0.63 -22.83 7.62
CA THR A 155 1.33 -23.64 8.64
C THR A 155 1.58 -22.88 9.94
N LEU A 156 1.01 -23.30 11.07
CA LEU A 156 1.19 -22.70 12.39
C LEU A 156 1.76 -23.71 13.38
N THR A 157 2.93 -23.43 13.95
CA THR A 157 3.45 -24.25 15.06
C THR A 157 2.83 -23.79 16.38
N LEU A 158 2.12 -24.71 17.05
CA LEU A 158 1.49 -24.53 18.35
C LEU A 158 2.15 -25.49 19.35
N GLY A 159 3.16 -25.00 20.09
CA GLY A 159 3.97 -25.85 20.96
C GLY A 159 4.82 -26.84 20.16
N SER A 160 4.66 -28.14 20.41
CA SER A 160 5.32 -29.24 19.68
C SER A 160 4.60 -29.67 18.40
N VAL A 161 3.44 -29.07 18.10
CA VAL A 161 2.54 -29.51 17.02
C VAL A 161 2.52 -28.49 15.88
N CYS A 162 2.68 -28.95 14.65
CA CYS A 162 2.58 -28.18 13.42
C CYS A 162 1.16 -28.31 12.83
N LEU A 163 0.43 -27.20 12.71
CA LEU A 163 -0.92 -27.15 12.14
C LEU A 163 -0.88 -26.60 10.71
N GLU A 164 -1.31 -27.36 9.72
CA GLU A 164 -1.35 -26.96 8.31
C GLU A 164 -2.79 -26.81 7.82
N VAL A 165 -3.10 -25.80 7.00
CA VAL A 165 -4.44 -25.56 6.42
C VAL A 165 -4.31 -25.20 4.95
N TYR A 166 -4.73 -26.11 4.06
CA TYR A 166 -4.54 -25.95 2.61
C TYR A 166 -5.68 -26.60 1.80
N GLU A 167 -5.74 -26.22 0.52
CA GLU A 167 -6.67 -26.82 -0.44
C GLU A 167 -6.14 -28.17 -0.91
N GLY A 168 -6.98 -29.20 -0.86
CA GLY A 168 -6.58 -30.55 -1.26
C GLY A 168 -7.69 -31.57 -1.19
N ASP A 169 -7.38 -32.79 -1.61
CA ASP A 169 -8.27 -33.93 -1.63
C ASP A 169 -7.74 -34.99 -0.67
N VAL A 170 -8.42 -35.20 0.46
CA VAL A 170 -7.98 -36.12 1.53
C VAL A 170 -7.73 -37.56 1.04
N THR A 171 -8.32 -37.97 -0.09
CA THR A 171 -8.11 -39.30 -0.68
C THR A 171 -6.76 -39.42 -1.41
N LYS A 172 -6.07 -38.31 -1.64
CA LYS A 172 -4.75 -38.23 -2.32
C LYS A 172 -3.63 -37.81 -1.39
N GLU A 173 -3.95 -37.50 -0.15
CA GLU A 173 -3.01 -37.08 0.87
C GLU A 173 -2.33 -38.28 1.55
N THR A 174 -1.23 -38.02 2.24
CA THR A 174 -0.49 -39.00 3.02
C THR A 174 -0.39 -38.58 4.49
N GLY A 175 -0.49 -39.57 5.38
CA GLY A 175 -0.35 -39.37 6.83
C GLY A 175 -0.62 -40.66 7.58
N ASP A 176 -0.57 -40.62 8.91
CA ASP A 176 -0.76 -41.81 9.72
C ASP A 176 -2.25 -42.06 9.97
N VAL A 177 -3.00 -40.98 10.19
CA VAL A 177 -4.43 -41.02 10.52
C VAL A 177 -5.23 -40.10 9.61
N LEU A 178 -6.23 -40.64 8.93
CA LEU A 178 -7.29 -39.86 8.29
C LEU A 178 -8.55 -39.87 9.18
N VAL A 179 -9.16 -38.70 9.37
CA VAL A 179 -10.45 -38.61 10.08
C VAL A 179 -11.61 -38.63 9.11
N ASN A 180 -12.54 -39.57 9.30
CA ASN A 180 -13.80 -39.64 8.59
C ASN A 180 -14.97 -39.35 9.55
N ASN A 181 -15.89 -38.49 9.13
CA ASN A 181 -17.11 -38.21 9.87
C ASN A 181 -18.25 -39.11 9.37
N VAL A 182 -18.86 -39.88 10.26
CA VAL A 182 -19.89 -40.87 9.92
C VAL A 182 -21.25 -40.47 10.50
N ALA A 183 -22.32 -40.66 9.73
CA ALA A 183 -23.68 -40.39 10.18
C ALA A 183 -24.14 -41.38 11.27
N GLN A 184 -25.19 -41.00 12.00
CA GLN A 184 -25.77 -41.76 13.11
C GLN A 184 -26.17 -43.20 12.76
N ASN A 185 -26.55 -43.45 11.50
CA ASN A 185 -26.89 -44.79 11.01
C ASN A 185 -25.67 -45.73 10.91
N GLN A 186 -24.45 -45.22 11.16
CA GLN A 186 -23.19 -45.96 11.09
C GLN A 186 -23.03 -46.72 9.77
N GLN A 187 -23.42 -46.11 8.65
CA GLN A 187 -23.22 -46.68 7.32
C GLN A 187 -22.28 -45.79 6.52
N LEU A 188 -21.04 -46.25 6.31
CA LEU A 188 -20.00 -45.47 5.63
C LEU A 188 -20.42 -45.00 4.23
N GLU A 189 -21.16 -45.82 3.50
CA GLU A 189 -21.61 -45.53 2.13
C GLU A 189 -22.77 -44.51 2.08
N GLN A 190 -23.49 -44.34 3.20
CA GLN A 190 -24.66 -43.46 3.31
C GLN A 190 -24.40 -42.23 4.19
N ALA A 191 -23.19 -42.07 4.73
CA ALA A 191 -22.84 -41.01 5.67
C ALA A 191 -22.60 -39.63 5.03
N GLY A 192 -22.54 -39.54 3.70
CA GLY A 192 -22.40 -38.29 2.94
C GLY A 192 -21.25 -38.31 1.93
N PRO A 193 -21.05 -37.20 1.19
CA PRO A 193 -20.09 -37.14 0.08
C PRO A 193 -18.65 -37.45 0.47
N LEU A 194 -18.20 -36.96 1.63
CA LEU A 194 -16.85 -37.21 2.14
C LEU A 194 -16.62 -38.71 2.40
N SER A 195 -17.48 -39.33 3.21
CA SER A 195 -17.35 -40.74 3.56
C SER A 195 -17.45 -41.65 2.34
N LYS A 196 -18.34 -41.31 1.39
CA LYS A 196 -18.45 -42.03 0.11
C LYS A 196 -17.16 -41.94 -0.72
N SER A 197 -16.55 -40.76 -0.82
CA SER A 197 -15.27 -40.59 -1.51
C SER A 197 -14.15 -41.40 -0.84
N ILE A 198 -14.12 -41.44 0.50
CA ILE A 198 -13.15 -42.23 1.25
C ILE A 198 -13.35 -43.73 0.99
N VAL A 199 -14.58 -44.25 1.07
CA VAL A 199 -14.88 -45.67 0.78
C VAL A 199 -14.49 -46.04 -0.64
N ASN A 200 -14.83 -45.21 -1.62
CA ASN A 200 -14.50 -45.46 -3.02
C ASN A 200 -12.98 -45.53 -3.25
N ALA A 201 -12.20 -44.69 -2.56
CA ALA A 201 -10.75 -44.62 -2.72
C ALA A 201 -10.02 -45.70 -1.92
N ALA A 202 -10.44 -45.99 -0.68
CA ALA A 202 -9.83 -47.00 0.18
C ALA A 202 -10.27 -48.44 -0.14
N GLY A 203 -11.40 -48.63 -0.82
CA GLY A 203 -11.91 -49.95 -1.20
C GLY A 203 -12.81 -50.59 -0.14
N SER A 204 -13.42 -51.74 -0.50
CA SER A 204 -14.45 -52.40 0.33
C SER A 204 -13.91 -53.05 1.62
N SER A 205 -12.60 -53.21 1.77
CA SER A 205 -11.97 -53.74 2.99
C SER A 205 -12.35 -52.91 4.22
N ILE A 206 -12.35 -51.59 4.10
CA ILE A 206 -12.69 -50.70 5.23
C ILE A 206 -14.15 -50.86 5.66
N VAL A 207 -15.06 -51.16 4.74
CA VAL A 207 -16.48 -51.34 5.04
C VAL A 207 -16.67 -52.60 5.88
N THR A 208 -15.98 -53.68 5.51
CA THR A 208 -15.96 -54.93 6.28
C THR A 208 -15.38 -54.69 7.68
N GLU A 209 -14.22 -54.04 7.78
CA GLU A 209 -13.58 -53.72 9.06
C GLU A 209 -14.43 -52.81 9.95
N PHE A 210 -15.16 -51.87 9.36
CA PHE A 210 -16.04 -50.96 10.09
C PHE A 210 -17.27 -51.68 10.67
N ASN A 211 -17.83 -52.62 9.91
CA ASN A 211 -19.04 -53.36 10.30
C ASN A 211 -18.75 -54.41 11.39
N THR A 212 -17.55 -54.98 11.44
CA THR A 212 -17.18 -55.98 12.47
C THR A 212 -16.95 -55.40 13.87
N GLN A 213 -16.82 -54.07 14.00
CA GLN A 213 -16.50 -53.40 15.26
C GLN A 213 -17.71 -53.13 16.18
N GLY A 214 -18.90 -53.61 15.84
CA GLY A 214 -20.13 -53.39 16.62
C GLY A 214 -20.60 -51.93 16.61
N THR A 215 -21.42 -51.51 17.55
CA THR A 215 -21.89 -50.11 17.65
C THR A 215 -21.02 -49.34 18.65
N LYS A 216 -20.26 -48.36 18.16
CA LYS A 216 -19.36 -47.51 18.97
C LYS A 216 -19.45 -46.06 18.50
N SER A 217 -19.15 -45.10 19.38
CA SER A 217 -19.05 -43.68 19.02
C SER A 217 -17.89 -43.40 18.06
N MET A 218 -16.81 -44.16 18.19
CA MET A 218 -15.63 -44.10 17.32
C MET A 218 -15.20 -45.51 16.92
N LYS A 219 -14.88 -45.70 15.64
CA LYS A 219 -14.35 -46.93 15.06
C LYS A 219 -13.06 -46.65 14.31
N VAL A 220 -12.19 -47.64 14.18
CA VAL A 220 -10.88 -47.48 13.52
C VAL A 220 -10.67 -48.61 12.53
N THR A 221 -10.41 -48.29 11.26
CA THR A 221 -10.05 -49.27 10.23
C THR A 221 -8.62 -49.04 9.76
N SER A 222 -8.08 -49.97 8.98
CA SER A 222 -6.91 -49.74 8.14
C SER A 222 -7.17 -48.62 7.12
N GLY A 223 -6.11 -48.13 6.48
CA GLY A 223 -6.21 -47.20 5.34
C GLY A 223 -6.81 -47.82 4.08
N GLY A 224 -6.99 -49.14 4.03
CA GLY A 224 -7.32 -49.85 2.80
C GLY A 224 -6.29 -49.56 1.71
N ASN A 225 -6.76 -49.08 0.56
CA ASN A 225 -5.93 -48.67 -0.57
C ASN A 225 -5.37 -47.24 -0.45
N LEU A 226 -5.74 -46.48 0.59
CA LEU A 226 -5.20 -45.14 0.82
C LEU A 226 -3.83 -45.20 1.49
N SER A 227 -3.03 -44.14 1.32
CA SER A 227 -1.73 -43.98 1.95
C SER A 227 -1.82 -43.49 3.42
N TYR A 228 -2.67 -44.16 4.20
CA TYR A 228 -2.81 -43.96 5.64
C TYR A 228 -2.58 -45.26 6.41
N ASP A 229 -2.00 -45.18 7.60
CA ASP A 229 -1.92 -46.34 8.49
C ASP A 229 -3.33 -46.76 8.96
N MET A 230 -4.19 -45.76 9.23
CA MET A 230 -5.56 -46.00 9.68
C MET A 230 -6.53 -44.86 9.36
N ILE A 231 -7.81 -45.18 9.40
CA ILE A 231 -8.90 -44.22 9.31
C ILE A 231 -9.67 -44.24 10.63
N VAL A 232 -9.78 -43.09 11.28
CA VAL A 232 -10.60 -42.90 12.48
C VAL A 232 -11.96 -42.39 12.06
N HIS A 233 -12.97 -43.23 12.26
CA HIS A 233 -14.35 -42.94 11.95
C HIS A 233 -15.07 -42.48 13.21
N VAL A 234 -15.44 -41.20 13.27
CA VAL A 234 -16.15 -40.64 14.41
C VAL A 234 -17.62 -40.41 14.04
N GLY A 235 -18.52 -40.90 14.88
CA GLY A 235 -19.96 -40.73 14.71
C GLY A 235 -20.40 -39.32 15.09
N CYS A 236 -21.26 -38.73 14.26
CA CYS A 236 -21.90 -37.45 14.53
C CYS A 236 -23.26 -37.65 15.22
N GLY A 237 -23.53 -36.90 16.29
CA GLY A 237 -24.85 -36.83 16.91
C GLY A 237 -25.85 -36.02 16.07
N PRO A 238 -27.08 -35.77 16.58
CA PRO A 238 -28.14 -35.11 15.81
C PRO A 238 -27.84 -33.63 15.52
N ASN A 239 -26.83 -33.03 16.17
CA ASN A 239 -26.44 -31.62 16.01
C ASN A 239 -25.05 -31.50 15.38
N ALA A 240 -24.97 -31.69 14.07
CA ALA A 240 -23.70 -31.80 13.35
C ALA A 240 -22.70 -30.65 13.56
N THR A 241 -23.16 -29.42 13.82
CA THR A 241 -22.27 -28.28 14.07
C THR A 241 -21.78 -28.20 15.53
N GLN A 242 -22.48 -28.77 16.50
CA GLN A 242 -22.01 -28.81 17.89
C GLN A 242 -20.97 -29.92 18.09
N ASP A 243 -21.06 -30.99 17.32
CA ASP A 243 -20.23 -32.19 17.49
C ASP A 243 -18.83 -32.07 16.85
N VAL A 244 -18.61 -31.10 15.95
CA VAL A 244 -17.30 -30.89 15.27
C VAL A 244 -16.13 -30.79 16.27
N ASN A 245 -16.33 -30.10 17.38
CA ASN A 245 -15.31 -29.96 18.43
C ASN A 245 -14.94 -31.32 19.05
N ASN A 246 -15.96 -32.13 19.38
CA ASN A 246 -15.77 -33.42 20.02
C ASN A 246 -15.14 -34.41 19.04
N ILE A 247 -15.57 -34.40 17.77
CA ILE A 247 -15.00 -35.23 16.71
C ILE A 247 -13.50 -35.00 16.60
N VAL A 248 -13.07 -33.73 16.56
CA VAL A 248 -11.66 -33.38 16.46
C VAL A 248 -10.88 -33.80 17.71
N ILE A 249 -11.42 -33.58 18.91
CA ILE A 249 -10.76 -33.97 20.17
C ILE A 249 -10.59 -35.49 20.24
N GLU A 250 -11.65 -36.26 20.01
CA GLU A 250 -11.62 -37.72 20.08
C GLU A 250 -10.64 -38.31 19.07
N ALA A 251 -10.64 -37.81 17.84
CA ALA A 251 -9.73 -38.29 16.80
C ALA A 251 -8.27 -38.00 17.12
N LEU A 252 -7.94 -36.79 17.60
CA LEU A 252 -6.57 -36.41 17.99
C LEU A 252 -6.09 -37.20 19.20
N GLN A 253 -6.94 -37.37 20.22
CA GLN A 253 -6.62 -38.19 21.39
C GLN A 253 -6.41 -39.66 21.02
N ARG A 254 -7.19 -40.17 20.05
CA ARG A 254 -7.01 -41.53 19.56
C ARG A 254 -5.69 -41.69 18.81
N ALA A 255 -5.33 -40.74 17.96
CA ALA A 255 -4.05 -40.74 17.27
C ALA A 255 -2.87 -40.69 18.25
N GLU A 256 -2.95 -39.85 19.28
CA GLU A 256 -1.96 -39.75 20.35
C GLU A 256 -1.80 -41.08 21.11
N ALA A 257 -2.91 -41.70 21.52
CA ALA A 257 -2.91 -42.99 22.22
C ALA A 257 -2.36 -44.15 21.37
N MET A 258 -2.35 -43.99 20.05
CA MET A 258 -1.80 -44.96 19.10
C MET A 258 -0.38 -44.60 18.62
N ASN A 259 0.26 -43.61 19.26
CA ASN A 259 1.60 -43.12 18.94
C ASN A 259 1.77 -42.67 17.49
N LYS A 260 0.73 -42.04 16.93
CA LYS A 260 0.77 -41.50 15.57
C LYS A 260 1.27 -40.05 15.56
N SER A 261 2.05 -39.73 14.55
CA SER A 261 2.71 -38.44 14.37
C SER A 261 1.87 -37.47 13.55
N THR A 262 1.13 -37.96 12.55
CA THR A 262 0.41 -37.10 11.61
C THR A 262 -1.10 -37.41 11.55
N VAL A 263 -1.93 -36.36 11.66
CA VAL A 263 -3.40 -36.48 11.60
C VAL A 263 -3.95 -35.55 10.51
N VAL A 264 -4.72 -36.12 9.59
CA VAL A 264 -5.39 -35.40 8.49
C VAL A 264 -6.88 -35.23 8.80
N LEU A 265 -7.30 -33.99 8.88
CA LEU A 265 -8.68 -33.56 9.16
C LEU A 265 -9.30 -32.95 7.89
N PRO A 266 -10.41 -33.49 7.37
CA PRO A 266 -11.18 -32.80 6.35
C PRO A 266 -11.90 -31.56 6.94
N ALA A 267 -12.54 -30.76 6.08
CA ALA A 267 -13.44 -29.68 6.49
C ALA A 267 -14.74 -30.22 7.15
N ILE A 268 -14.62 -30.78 8.36
CA ILE A 268 -15.69 -31.48 9.07
C ILE A 268 -16.87 -30.54 9.37
N GLY A 269 -18.09 -31.04 9.16
CA GLY A 269 -19.33 -30.32 9.46
C GLY A 269 -19.77 -29.29 8.42
N THR A 270 -19.14 -29.25 7.23
CA THR A 270 -19.44 -28.27 6.16
C THR A 270 -20.42 -28.77 5.10
N GLY A 271 -21.01 -29.96 5.26
CA GLY A 271 -21.73 -30.68 4.19
C GLY A 271 -22.95 -29.96 3.60
N THR A 272 -23.70 -29.16 4.37
CA THR A 272 -24.82 -28.34 3.86
C THR A 272 -24.38 -26.94 3.42
N ARG A 273 -23.08 -26.62 3.52
CA ARG A 273 -22.47 -25.29 3.35
C ARG A 273 -23.00 -24.17 4.26
N ASP A 274 -23.97 -24.46 5.11
CA ASP A 274 -24.41 -23.52 6.14
C ASP A 274 -23.37 -23.43 7.27
N ASN A 275 -23.09 -22.21 7.72
CA ASN A 275 -22.25 -21.92 8.89
C ASN A 275 -20.79 -22.44 8.83
N VAL A 276 -20.16 -22.51 7.64
CA VAL A 276 -18.72 -22.85 7.47
C VAL A 276 -17.79 -22.14 8.48
N PRO A 277 -17.94 -20.82 8.76
CA PRO A 277 -17.12 -20.15 9.76
C PRO A 277 -17.24 -20.73 11.18
N LYS A 278 -18.44 -21.20 11.56
CA LYS A 278 -18.71 -21.81 12.86
C LYS A 278 -18.07 -23.19 12.96
N CYS A 279 -18.11 -23.99 11.90
CA CYS A 279 -17.46 -25.30 11.85
C CYS A 279 -15.94 -25.15 11.98
N ALA A 280 -15.34 -24.21 11.23
CA ALA A 280 -13.91 -23.93 11.30
C ALA A 280 -13.48 -23.47 12.71
N LYS A 281 -14.29 -22.64 13.38
CA LYS A 281 -14.06 -22.25 14.78
C LYS A 281 -14.15 -23.43 15.74
N LYS A 282 -15.11 -24.34 15.55
CA LYS A 282 -15.25 -25.54 16.38
C LYS A 282 -14.11 -26.53 16.19
N MET A 283 -13.60 -26.69 14.97
CA MET A 283 -12.38 -27.49 14.73
C MET A 283 -11.18 -26.91 15.47
N ARG A 284 -11.03 -25.58 15.43
CA ARG A 284 -10.00 -24.90 16.22
C ARG A 284 -10.14 -25.16 17.70
N ASP A 285 -11.34 -24.97 18.26
CA ASP A 285 -11.56 -25.16 19.69
C ASP A 285 -11.12 -26.56 20.13
N GLY A 286 -11.35 -27.57 19.27
CA GLY A 286 -10.91 -28.95 19.49
C GLY A 286 -9.39 -29.11 19.43
N ILE A 287 -8.75 -28.55 18.40
CA ILE A 287 -7.29 -28.57 18.24
C ILE A 287 -6.60 -27.85 19.42
N ASP A 288 -7.08 -26.67 19.79
CA ASP A 288 -6.58 -25.90 20.94
C ASP A 288 -6.75 -26.68 22.25
N SER A 289 -7.86 -27.41 22.41
CA SER A 289 -8.11 -28.24 23.60
C SER A 289 -7.19 -29.47 23.67
N PHE A 290 -6.85 -30.05 22.52
CA PHE A 290 -5.88 -31.14 22.42
C PHE A 290 -4.46 -30.67 22.71
N ILE A 291 -4.03 -29.56 22.09
CA ILE A 291 -2.67 -29.02 22.26
C ILE A 291 -2.39 -28.64 23.71
N LYS A 292 -3.39 -28.12 24.44
CA LYS A 292 -3.27 -27.84 25.88
C LYS A 292 -2.93 -29.07 26.73
N GLN A 293 -3.17 -30.27 26.23
CA GLN A 293 -2.80 -31.52 26.90
C GLN A 293 -1.31 -31.86 26.71
N ASN A 294 -0.54 -31.02 26.00
CA ASN A 294 0.88 -31.20 25.69
C ASN A 294 1.18 -32.56 25.02
N PRO A 295 0.65 -32.79 23.80
CA PRO A 295 0.83 -34.06 23.11
C PRO A 295 2.31 -34.34 22.80
N VAL A 296 2.66 -35.62 22.90
CA VAL A 296 4.02 -36.13 22.74
C VAL A 296 4.19 -36.82 21.40
N SER A 297 3.19 -37.57 20.94
CA SER A 297 3.25 -38.35 19.70
C SER A 297 2.83 -37.55 18.48
N VAL A 298 1.68 -36.88 18.53
CA VAL A 298 1.18 -36.07 17.40
C VAL A 298 2.06 -34.84 17.21
N LYS A 299 2.70 -34.73 16.05
CA LYS A 299 3.57 -33.61 15.65
C LYS A 299 3.00 -32.78 14.51
N SER A 300 2.10 -33.32 13.69
CA SER A 300 1.51 -32.59 12.57
C SER A 300 -0.01 -32.84 12.48
N ILE A 301 -0.77 -31.76 12.37
CA ILE A 301 -2.21 -31.75 12.11
C ILE A 301 -2.42 -31.04 10.77
N LYS A 302 -2.98 -31.71 9.78
CA LYS A 302 -3.26 -31.14 8.45
C LYS A 302 -4.76 -31.00 8.26
N VAL A 303 -5.25 -29.79 8.09
CA VAL A 303 -6.64 -29.49 7.75
C VAL A 303 -6.74 -29.28 6.24
N VAL A 304 -7.36 -30.25 5.58
CA VAL A 304 -7.45 -30.31 4.12
C VAL A 304 -8.84 -29.90 3.68
N VAL A 305 -8.92 -28.82 2.92
CA VAL A 305 -10.19 -28.21 2.48
C VAL A 305 -10.38 -28.47 0.99
N PHE A 306 -11.40 -29.24 0.62
CA PHE A 306 -11.64 -29.61 -0.78
C PHE A 306 -12.14 -28.44 -1.65
N ASP A 307 -12.92 -27.53 -1.08
CA ASP A 307 -13.50 -26.38 -1.80
C ASP A 307 -12.70 -25.11 -1.50
N SER A 308 -12.09 -24.53 -2.53
CA SER A 308 -11.32 -23.28 -2.43
C SER A 308 -12.13 -22.12 -1.84
N GLY A 309 -13.46 -22.09 -2.04
CA GLY A 309 -14.35 -21.09 -1.45
C GLY A 309 -14.46 -21.19 0.08
N MET A 310 -14.15 -22.36 0.65
CA MET A 310 -14.16 -22.58 2.11
C MET A 310 -12.80 -22.36 2.74
N LEU A 311 -11.70 -22.45 1.97
CA LEU A 311 -10.34 -22.41 2.48
C LEU A 311 -10.08 -21.18 3.35
N LEU A 312 -10.54 -20.01 2.89
CA LEU A 312 -10.36 -18.76 3.61
C LEU A 312 -11.00 -18.81 5.00
N HIS A 313 -12.19 -19.41 5.15
CA HIS A 313 -12.85 -19.53 6.45
C HIS A 313 -12.09 -20.41 7.45
N PHE A 314 -11.43 -21.46 6.96
CA PHE A 314 -10.60 -22.36 7.78
C PHE A 314 -9.26 -21.74 8.14
N GLN A 315 -8.55 -21.17 7.17
CA GLN A 315 -7.32 -20.43 7.43
C GLN A 315 -7.56 -19.28 8.39
N LYS A 316 -8.67 -18.56 8.20
CA LYS A 316 -9.20 -17.58 9.12
C LYS A 316 -9.37 -18.21 10.49
N ALA A 317 -10.33 -19.09 10.71
CA ALA A 317 -10.64 -19.56 12.06
C ALA A 317 -9.45 -20.22 12.78
N LEU A 318 -8.66 -21.08 12.12
CA LEU A 318 -7.63 -21.92 12.73
C LEU A 318 -6.32 -21.19 13.02
N LEU A 319 -5.93 -20.25 12.16
CA LEU A 319 -4.63 -19.58 12.26
C LEU A 319 -4.69 -18.26 13.07
N GLU A 320 -5.85 -17.99 13.70
CA GLU A 320 -6.27 -16.64 14.07
C GLU A 320 -5.98 -16.10 15.48
N LYS A 321 -5.40 -16.85 16.44
CA LYS A 321 -5.27 -16.37 17.83
C LYS A 321 -4.10 -15.39 17.97
N ARG A 322 -4.26 -14.23 17.34
CA ARG A 322 -3.83 -12.88 17.73
C ARG A 322 -4.67 -11.84 16.95
N GLN A 323 -5.99 -11.86 17.13
CA GLN A 323 -6.92 -11.02 16.36
C GLN A 323 -7.70 -9.98 17.18
N GLY A 324 -7.06 -8.85 17.42
CA GLY A 324 -7.72 -7.54 17.34
C GLY A 324 -7.53 -6.86 15.97
N LEU A 325 -6.85 -7.53 15.01
CA LEU A 325 -6.17 -6.85 13.89
C LEU A 325 -6.71 -7.13 12.48
N LEU A 326 -7.60 -8.10 12.28
CA LEU A 326 -7.84 -8.67 10.93
C LEU A 326 -9.23 -8.43 10.33
N ASN A 327 -10.14 -7.76 11.05
CA ASN A 327 -11.35 -7.20 10.43
C ASN A 327 -11.06 -6.02 9.47
N SER A 328 -9.78 -5.68 9.23
CA SER A 328 -9.35 -4.68 8.24
C SER A 328 -8.77 -5.27 6.94
N PHE A 329 -8.73 -6.60 6.75
CA PHE A 329 -7.92 -7.25 5.70
C PHE A 329 -8.69 -7.86 4.51
N SER A 330 -10.00 -7.62 4.35
CA SER A 330 -10.67 -7.81 3.05
C SER A 330 -10.40 -6.63 2.11
N LEU A 331 -9.13 -6.41 1.77
CA LEU A 331 -8.70 -5.45 0.78
C LEU A 331 -7.78 -6.16 -0.20
N ASN A 332 -8.11 -6.10 -1.50
CA ASN A 332 -7.17 -6.44 -2.57
C ASN A 332 -5.83 -5.76 -2.28
N PHE A 333 -4.72 -6.53 -2.31
CA PHE A 333 -3.41 -5.95 -2.06
C PHE A 333 -2.94 -5.24 -3.32
N ILE A 334 -3.19 -3.93 -3.35
CA ILE A 334 -2.80 -3.03 -4.44
C ILE A 334 -1.51 -2.35 -4.03
N ILE A 335 -0.43 -2.60 -4.77
CA ILE A 335 0.77 -1.76 -4.70
C ILE A 335 0.54 -0.60 -5.68
N GLU A 336 0.40 0.62 -5.17
CA GLU A 336 0.38 1.82 -6.01
C GLU A 336 1.81 2.32 -6.20
N TYR A 337 2.27 2.31 -7.44
CA TYR A 337 3.49 2.95 -7.88
C TYR A 337 3.10 4.25 -8.60
N SER A 338 3.38 5.39 -7.97
CA SER A 338 3.10 6.70 -8.56
C SER A 338 4.12 6.98 -9.67
N ILE A 339 3.67 7.11 -10.92
CA ILE A 339 4.52 7.65 -11.96
C ILE A 339 4.46 9.16 -11.85
N SER A 340 5.60 9.74 -11.51
CA SER A 340 5.85 11.15 -11.77
C SER A 340 5.89 11.40 -13.28
N ILE A 341 4.74 11.77 -13.84
CA ILE A 341 4.70 12.47 -15.14
C ILE A 341 5.17 13.91 -15.02
N PHE A 342 5.18 14.41 -13.80
CA PHE A 342 5.94 15.55 -13.32
C PHE A 342 6.53 15.10 -12.00
N SER A 343 7.85 14.95 -11.92
CA SER A 343 8.48 14.78 -10.63
C SER A 343 8.31 16.08 -9.85
N GLY A 344 7.36 16.13 -8.91
CA GLY A 344 7.46 17.15 -7.86
C GLY A 344 6.22 17.65 -7.15
N TYR A 345 4.97 17.44 -7.60
CA TYR A 345 3.87 18.11 -6.89
C TYR A 345 3.60 17.51 -5.49
N PRO A 346 3.31 18.35 -4.46
CA PRO A 346 3.08 17.89 -3.09
C PRO A 346 1.91 16.90 -2.96
N ASP A 347 2.06 15.87 -2.13
CA ASP A 347 1.04 14.82 -1.90
C ASP A 347 -0.29 15.36 -1.34
N VAL A 348 -0.27 16.54 -0.72
CA VAL A 348 -1.47 17.20 -0.21
C VAL A 348 -2.37 17.76 -1.32
N TRP A 349 -1.86 17.89 -2.56
CA TRP A 349 -2.61 18.46 -3.67
C TRP A 349 -3.81 17.59 -4.07
N LYS A 350 -4.97 18.24 -4.26
CA LYS A 350 -6.16 17.61 -4.83
C LYS A 350 -6.00 17.42 -6.34
N PRO A 351 -6.64 16.40 -6.93
CA PRO A 351 -6.64 16.21 -8.38
C PRO A 351 -7.16 17.46 -9.11
N MET A 352 -6.39 17.93 -10.09
CA MET A 352 -6.76 19.07 -10.95
C MET A 352 -7.18 18.57 -12.34
N LYS A 353 -8.12 19.29 -12.97
CA LYS A 353 -8.59 18.99 -14.34
C LYS A 353 -7.50 19.27 -15.37
N ARG A 354 -7.57 18.61 -16.53
CA ARG A 354 -6.67 18.86 -17.66
C ARG A 354 -6.82 20.33 -18.09
N ASN A 355 -5.72 21.08 -18.13
CA ASN A 355 -5.62 22.53 -18.43
C ASN A 355 -6.10 23.48 -17.31
N GLU A 356 -6.41 22.99 -16.12
CA GLU A 356 -6.69 23.85 -14.97
C GLU A 356 -5.38 24.53 -14.52
N LYS A 357 -5.32 25.86 -14.64
CA LYS A 357 -4.12 26.65 -14.30
C LYS A 357 -3.94 26.84 -12.80
N LEU A 358 -5.06 26.93 -12.07
CA LEU A 358 -5.13 27.15 -10.63
C LEU A 358 -6.29 26.34 -10.06
N LEU A 359 -6.05 25.61 -8.98
CA LEU A 359 -7.09 25.11 -8.09
C LEU A 359 -6.85 25.69 -6.69
N THR A 360 -7.86 26.37 -6.15
CA THR A 360 -7.87 26.83 -4.77
C THR A 360 -8.65 25.84 -3.91
N VAL A 361 -8.02 25.30 -2.88
CA VAL A 361 -8.61 24.29 -2.00
C VAL A 361 -8.73 24.85 -0.59
N ASP A 362 -9.95 24.92 -0.06
CA ASP A 362 -10.17 25.23 1.35
C ASP A 362 -9.64 24.08 2.20
N VAL A 363 -8.68 24.38 3.07
CA VAL A 363 -8.04 23.39 3.93
C VAL A 363 -8.98 23.09 5.10
N ASP A 364 -9.28 21.82 5.32
CA ASP A 364 -10.15 21.36 6.41
C ASP A 364 -9.60 21.86 7.77
N PRO A 365 -10.37 22.65 8.55
CA PRO A 365 -9.96 23.18 9.86
C PRO A 365 -9.51 22.11 10.87
N TRP A 366 -9.97 20.87 10.71
CA TRP A 366 -9.65 19.76 11.62
C TRP A 366 -8.40 18.97 11.21
N SER A 367 -7.89 19.21 10.00
CA SER A 367 -6.74 18.51 9.44
C SER A 367 -5.42 18.89 10.11
N ASP A 368 -4.43 18.00 10.05
CA ASP A 368 -3.08 18.29 10.54
C ASP A 368 -2.37 19.35 9.70
N GLU A 369 -2.69 19.44 8.40
CA GLU A 369 -2.22 20.49 7.50
C GLU A 369 -2.62 21.87 8.02
N PHE A 370 -3.91 22.06 8.32
CA PHE A 370 -4.42 23.32 8.84
C PHE A 370 -3.73 23.73 10.14
N LYS A 371 -3.60 22.79 11.10
CA LYS A 371 -2.94 23.05 12.39
C LYS A 371 -1.48 23.45 12.22
N LYS A 372 -0.73 22.76 11.35
CA LYS A 372 0.69 23.04 11.09
C LYS A 372 0.87 24.42 10.44
N VAL A 373 0.14 24.70 9.37
CA VAL A 373 0.24 25.97 8.65
C VAL A 373 -0.22 27.14 9.52
N LEU A 374 -1.33 26.99 10.25
CA LEU A 374 -1.81 28.04 11.15
C LEU A 374 -0.82 28.30 12.30
N LYS A 375 -0.10 27.29 12.78
CA LYS A 375 0.95 27.47 13.78
C LYS A 375 2.04 28.39 13.25
N GLU A 376 2.46 28.26 11.98
CA GLU A 376 3.45 29.15 11.35
C GLU A 376 2.96 30.61 11.35
N PHE A 377 1.70 30.86 10.94
CA PHE A 377 1.12 32.21 10.98
C PHE A 377 1.05 32.81 12.40
N LYS A 378 0.88 31.97 13.43
CA LYS A 378 0.77 32.39 14.84
C LYS A 378 2.10 32.43 15.59
N GLN A 379 3.22 32.03 14.97
CA GLN A 379 4.52 31.97 15.65
C GLN A 379 5.01 33.32 16.16
N SER A 380 4.73 34.39 15.42
CA SER A 380 5.35 35.70 15.70
C SER A 380 4.48 36.65 16.55
N SER A 381 3.17 36.39 16.71
CA SER A 381 2.24 37.18 17.54
C SER A 381 0.82 36.59 17.54
N SER A 382 -0.04 37.06 18.46
CA SER A 382 -1.44 36.67 18.63
C SER A 382 -2.46 37.58 17.91
N PHE A 383 -2.05 38.37 16.93
CA PHE A 383 -2.92 39.31 16.19
C PHE A 383 -4.10 38.65 15.43
N ILE A 384 -4.10 37.32 15.29
CA ILE A 384 -5.16 36.57 14.62
C ILE A 384 -6.26 36.28 15.66
N LYS A 385 -7.31 37.12 15.74
CA LYS A 385 -8.46 36.89 16.62
C LYS A 385 -9.33 35.73 16.14
N SER A 386 -9.67 35.71 14.85
CA SER A 386 -10.45 34.64 14.24
C SER A 386 -9.88 34.28 12.87
N VAL A 387 -9.82 32.99 12.58
CA VAL A 387 -9.47 32.50 11.24
C VAL A 387 -10.76 32.35 10.45
N VAL A 388 -10.86 33.03 9.32
CA VAL A 388 -12.03 32.95 8.42
C VAL A 388 -11.88 31.76 7.49
N LYS A 389 -10.73 31.66 6.82
CA LYS A 389 -10.39 30.52 5.95
C LYS A 389 -8.90 30.41 5.72
N LEU A 390 -8.43 29.18 5.51
CA LEU A 390 -7.09 28.87 5.00
C LEU A 390 -7.24 28.15 3.67
N GLN A 391 -6.63 28.69 2.63
CA GLN A 391 -6.72 28.13 1.28
C GLN A 391 -5.34 27.70 0.81
N ARG A 392 -5.23 26.47 0.29
CA ARG A 392 -4.05 25.99 -0.43
C ARG A 392 -4.21 26.34 -1.90
N LEU A 393 -3.15 26.89 -2.50
CA LEU A 393 -3.11 27.22 -3.92
C LEU A 393 -2.32 26.14 -4.64
N GLN A 394 -2.90 25.60 -5.71
CA GLN A 394 -2.30 24.57 -6.54
C GLN A 394 -2.14 25.12 -7.95
N HIS A 395 -0.93 25.55 -8.27
CA HIS A 395 -0.61 26.17 -9.57
C HIS A 395 0.51 25.39 -10.26
N PRO A 396 0.19 24.34 -11.05
CA PRO A 396 1.16 23.38 -11.59
C PRO A 396 2.34 24.04 -12.31
N PHE A 397 2.06 24.92 -13.27
CA PHE A 397 3.10 25.59 -14.06
C PHE A 397 4.03 26.49 -13.23
N GLN A 398 3.50 27.20 -12.24
CA GLN A 398 4.32 28.04 -11.35
C GLN A 398 5.16 27.17 -10.41
N TYR A 399 4.60 26.07 -9.93
CA TYR A 399 5.32 25.12 -9.11
C TYR A 399 6.48 24.48 -9.88
N ASP A 400 6.29 24.13 -11.15
CA ASP A 400 7.37 23.60 -12.00
C ASP A 400 8.51 24.61 -12.18
N GLN A 401 8.18 25.88 -12.46
CA GLN A 401 9.18 26.94 -12.58
C GLN A 401 9.95 27.16 -11.27
N PHE A 402 9.22 27.21 -10.16
CA PHE A 402 9.80 27.34 -8.82
C PHE A 402 10.74 26.19 -8.51
N HIS A 403 10.28 24.96 -8.69
CA HIS A 403 11.05 23.76 -8.36
C HIS A 403 12.25 23.56 -9.31
N SER A 404 12.14 24.00 -10.56
CA SER A 404 13.29 24.06 -11.47
C SER A 404 14.36 25.04 -10.96
N ARG A 405 13.97 26.20 -10.46
CA ARG A 405 14.92 27.18 -9.89
C ARG A 405 15.49 26.72 -8.55
N GLU A 406 14.70 26.03 -7.73
CA GLU A 406 15.17 25.42 -6.48
C GLU A 406 16.34 24.46 -6.75
N LYS A 407 16.19 23.54 -7.72
CA LYS A 407 17.26 22.59 -8.10
C LYS A 407 18.51 23.27 -8.67
N ASP A 408 18.31 24.31 -9.46
CA ASP A 408 19.39 25.11 -10.03
C ASP A 408 20.22 25.78 -8.92
N VAL A 409 19.57 26.46 -7.98
CA VAL A 409 20.25 27.10 -6.83
C VAL A 409 20.88 26.06 -5.89
N GLU A 410 20.25 24.90 -5.70
CA GLU A 410 20.85 23.79 -4.94
C GLU A 410 22.18 23.33 -5.58
N THR A 411 22.23 23.27 -6.92
CA THR A 411 23.42 22.90 -7.68
C THR A 411 24.50 23.97 -7.62
N GLU A 412 24.12 25.26 -7.72
CA GLU A 412 25.01 26.40 -7.51
C GLU A 412 25.62 26.40 -6.09
N LEU A 413 24.83 26.13 -5.05
CA LEU A 413 25.33 26.07 -3.66
C LEU A 413 26.26 24.87 -3.43
N LYS A 414 25.99 23.73 -4.08
CA LYS A 414 26.88 22.56 -4.05
C LYS A 414 28.23 22.87 -4.70
N SER A 415 28.24 23.50 -5.89
CA SER A 415 29.50 23.84 -6.58
C SER A 415 30.33 24.88 -5.81
N ARG A 416 29.68 25.76 -5.03
CA ARG A 416 30.33 26.77 -4.18
C ARG A 416 30.69 26.28 -2.77
N ASN A 417 30.49 24.99 -2.44
CA ASN A 417 30.66 24.45 -1.08
C ASN A 417 29.83 25.19 0.01
N LYS A 418 28.64 25.67 -0.34
CA LYS A 418 27.71 26.40 0.55
C LYS A 418 26.43 25.62 0.85
N THR A 419 26.51 24.29 0.91
CA THR A 419 25.37 23.39 1.17
C THR A 419 24.71 23.56 2.55
N HIS A 420 25.37 24.26 3.48
CA HIS A 420 24.82 24.61 4.78
C HIS A 420 23.75 25.72 4.71
N LEU A 421 23.70 26.48 3.61
CA LEU A 421 22.69 27.52 3.42
C LEU A 421 21.39 26.90 2.89
N PRO A 422 20.22 27.30 3.43
CA PRO A 422 18.94 26.82 2.91
C PRO A 422 18.69 27.40 1.52
N VAL A 423 18.31 26.53 0.58
CA VAL A 423 17.91 26.91 -0.78
C VAL A 423 16.62 27.72 -0.74
N THR A 424 15.63 27.21 -0.02
CA THR A 424 14.28 27.80 0.11
C THR A 424 13.94 28.13 1.56
N ARG A 425 13.10 29.16 1.74
CA ARG A 425 12.53 29.56 3.03
C ARG A 425 11.03 29.78 2.89
N ARG A 426 10.27 29.45 3.94
CA ARG A 426 8.86 29.80 4.04
C ARG A 426 8.72 31.18 4.65
N LEU A 427 8.12 32.11 3.92
CA LEU A 427 8.06 33.53 4.29
C LEU A 427 6.66 34.11 4.05
N PHE A 428 6.38 35.25 4.69
CA PHE A 428 5.06 35.87 4.69
C PHE A 428 4.97 37.05 3.73
N HIS A 429 3.80 37.22 3.11
CA HIS A 429 3.49 38.39 2.29
C HIS A 429 2.06 38.87 2.56
N GLY A 430 1.95 40.00 3.26
CA GLY A 430 0.69 40.74 3.42
C GLY A 430 0.42 41.62 2.20
N THR A 431 -0.83 41.70 1.77
CA THR A 431 -1.19 42.52 0.59
C THR A 431 -2.61 43.09 0.70
N SER A 432 -3.01 43.90 -0.28
CA SER A 432 -4.38 44.42 -0.40
C SER A 432 -5.34 43.38 -1.00
N PRO A 433 -6.66 43.47 -0.74
CA PRO A 433 -7.65 42.57 -1.33
C PRO A 433 -7.57 42.50 -2.86
N GLU A 434 -7.37 43.63 -3.54
CA GLU A 434 -7.29 43.73 -5.00
C GLU A 434 -6.03 43.03 -5.54
N SER A 435 -4.93 43.09 -4.79
CA SER A 435 -3.67 42.45 -5.14
C SER A 435 -3.71 40.95 -4.84
N CYS A 436 -4.44 40.55 -3.80
CA CYS A 436 -4.62 39.15 -3.40
C CYS A 436 -5.23 38.31 -4.53
N GLU A 437 -6.31 38.80 -5.15
CA GLU A 437 -6.97 38.06 -6.25
C GLU A 437 -6.04 37.87 -7.45
N LYS A 438 -5.24 38.90 -7.78
CA LYS A 438 -4.25 38.83 -8.85
C LYS A 438 -3.13 37.84 -8.53
N ILE A 439 -2.58 37.88 -7.32
CA ILE A 439 -1.51 36.95 -6.89
C ILE A 439 -2.01 35.51 -6.90
N CYS A 440 -3.26 35.26 -6.49
CA CYS A 440 -3.83 33.91 -6.58
C CYS A 440 -3.90 33.41 -8.03
N LYS A 441 -4.33 34.26 -8.97
CA LYS A 441 -4.53 33.87 -10.39
C LYS A 441 -3.25 33.82 -11.21
N GLU A 442 -2.34 34.75 -10.99
CA GLU A 442 -1.18 35.02 -11.86
C GLU A 442 0.16 34.75 -11.17
N GLY A 443 0.16 34.51 -9.85
CA GLY A 443 1.37 34.42 -9.05
C GLY A 443 1.93 35.78 -8.66
N PHE A 444 3.09 35.76 -8.00
CA PHE A 444 3.80 36.99 -7.69
C PHE A 444 4.48 37.53 -8.95
N ASN A 445 4.35 38.84 -9.17
CA ASN A 445 4.91 39.50 -10.35
C ASN A 445 5.67 40.76 -9.94
N ARG A 446 6.97 40.78 -10.24
CA ARG A 446 7.86 41.89 -9.93
C ARG A 446 7.50 43.20 -10.63
N SER A 447 6.71 43.21 -11.71
CA SER A 447 6.29 44.45 -12.37
C SER A 447 5.39 45.31 -11.46
N TYR A 448 4.85 44.73 -10.39
CA TYR A 448 4.12 45.45 -9.34
C TYR A 448 5.00 45.88 -8.16
N ALA A 449 6.31 45.61 -8.21
CA ALA A 449 7.26 46.03 -7.18
C ALA A 449 7.33 47.57 -7.10
N GLY A 450 7.41 48.09 -5.88
CA GLY A 450 7.63 49.51 -5.61
C GLY A 450 6.41 50.38 -5.33
N LYS A 451 5.20 49.79 -5.20
CA LYS A 451 4.04 50.53 -4.67
C LYS A 451 4.14 50.88 -3.18
N ASN A 452 4.82 50.04 -2.38
CA ASN A 452 4.86 50.17 -0.92
C ASN A 452 6.28 50.24 -0.31
N ALA A 453 7.33 49.69 -0.95
CA ALA A 453 8.72 49.76 -0.48
C ALA A 453 9.73 49.42 -1.61
N THR A 454 10.80 50.22 -1.76
CA THR A 454 11.94 49.95 -2.67
C THR A 454 13.30 50.12 -1.99
N LYS A 455 13.32 50.18 -0.66
CA LYS A 455 14.51 50.52 0.15
C LYS A 455 15.67 49.55 -0.06
N TYR A 456 15.37 48.28 -0.32
CA TYR A 456 16.35 47.21 -0.47
C TYR A 456 16.35 46.57 -1.87
N GLY A 457 15.71 47.24 -2.84
CA GLY A 457 15.62 46.83 -4.24
C GLY A 457 14.22 46.95 -4.83
N LYS A 458 14.13 46.97 -6.16
CA LYS A 458 12.89 46.89 -6.95
C LYS A 458 12.54 45.42 -7.20
N GLY A 459 12.23 44.71 -6.13
CA GLY A 459 11.85 43.30 -6.15
C GLY A 459 10.60 43.02 -5.32
N MET A 460 10.31 41.73 -5.11
CA MET A 460 9.21 41.27 -4.29
C MET A 460 9.69 41.03 -2.87
N TYR A 461 8.98 41.58 -1.89
CA TYR A 461 9.37 41.58 -0.48
C TYR A 461 8.60 40.51 0.30
N PHE A 462 9.32 39.76 1.14
CA PHE A 462 8.77 38.70 1.98
C PHE A 462 9.32 38.81 3.40
N ALA A 463 8.44 38.85 4.38
CA ALA A 463 8.80 38.98 5.79
C ALA A 463 9.10 37.61 6.42
N VAL A 464 10.07 37.58 7.33
CA VAL A 464 10.35 36.38 8.15
C VAL A 464 9.23 36.14 9.16
N ASN A 465 8.65 37.21 9.71
CA ASN A 465 7.59 37.13 10.71
C ASN A 465 6.25 37.64 10.14
N SER A 466 5.18 36.90 10.39
CA SER A 466 3.81 37.29 10.00
C SER A 466 3.34 38.59 10.67
N SER A 467 3.77 38.87 11.90
CA SER A 467 3.48 40.12 12.62
C SER A 467 3.99 41.34 11.87
N TYR A 468 5.14 41.25 11.19
CA TYR A 468 5.66 42.35 10.38
C TYR A 468 4.69 42.78 9.28
N CYS A 469 4.06 41.81 8.61
CA CYS A 469 3.04 42.08 7.59
C CYS A 469 1.78 42.73 8.18
N HIS A 470 1.42 42.37 9.41
CA HIS A 470 0.24 42.89 10.09
C HIS A 470 0.48 44.29 10.69
N ASP A 471 1.48 44.43 11.54
CA ASP A 471 1.77 45.62 12.35
C ASP A 471 2.14 46.83 11.48
N ASN A 472 2.76 46.59 10.33
CA ASN A 472 3.13 47.65 9.38
C ASN A 472 2.05 47.91 8.30
N GLY A 473 0.85 47.31 8.44
CA GLY A 473 -0.29 47.60 7.57
C GLY A 473 -0.20 47.01 6.15
N PHE A 474 0.71 46.07 5.89
CA PHE A 474 0.82 45.43 4.58
C PHE A 474 -0.34 44.46 4.31
N ALA A 475 -0.83 43.77 5.33
CA ALA A 475 -2.05 42.95 5.28
C ALA A 475 -3.31 43.83 5.44
N GLN A 476 -3.69 44.55 4.38
CA GLN A 476 -4.79 45.52 4.43
C GLN A 476 -6.15 44.83 4.63
N GLN A 477 -7.06 45.53 5.31
CA GLN A 477 -8.39 45.01 5.61
C GLN A 477 -9.36 45.30 4.45
N GLY A 478 -10.00 44.26 3.92
CA GLY A 478 -11.09 44.36 2.93
C GLY A 478 -12.31 43.62 3.42
N ALA A 479 -13.49 44.27 3.36
CA ALA A 479 -14.76 43.68 3.83
C ALA A 479 -14.67 43.03 5.23
N GLY A 480 -13.89 43.64 6.13
CA GLY A 480 -13.69 43.14 7.51
C GLY A 480 -12.55 42.15 7.70
N ASN A 481 -11.94 41.61 6.64
CA ASN A 481 -10.92 40.56 6.72
C ASN A 481 -9.54 41.04 6.22
N CYS A 482 -8.47 40.53 6.82
CA CYS A 482 -7.09 40.68 6.37
C CYS A 482 -6.65 39.44 5.60
N HIS A 483 -5.74 39.62 4.63
CA HIS A 483 -5.21 38.55 3.78
C HIS A 483 -3.68 38.49 3.86
N MET A 484 -3.14 37.28 4.04
CA MET A 484 -1.70 37.06 4.11
C MET A 484 -1.32 35.74 3.45
N PHE A 485 -0.30 35.80 2.59
CA PHE A 485 0.28 34.61 1.98
C PHE A 485 1.38 34.03 2.84
N LEU A 486 1.48 32.70 2.84
CA LEU A 486 2.68 31.95 3.20
C LEU A 486 3.23 31.35 1.91
N ALA A 487 4.43 31.77 1.52
CA ALA A 487 5.06 31.42 0.26
C ALA A 487 6.38 30.71 0.50
N ASP A 488 6.71 29.76 -0.37
CA ASP A 488 8.06 29.22 -0.45
C ASP A 488 8.88 30.12 -1.38
N VAL A 489 10.05 30.56 -0.91
CA VAL A 489 10.89 31.56 -1.57
C VAL A 489 12.29 31.01 -1.72
N VAL A 490 12.83 31.00 -2.94
CA VAL A 490 14.23 30.65 -3.22
C VAL A 490 15.11 31.81 -2.75
N THR A 491 15.69 31.66 -1.56
CA THR A 491 16.56 32.69 -0.96
C THR A 491 18.03 32.41 -1.19
N GLY A 492 18.44 31.13 -1.15
CA GLY A 492 19.83 30.70 -1.25
C GLY A 492 20.80 31.55 -0.44
N GLU A 493 22.00 31.76 -0.99
CA GLU A 493 22.91 32.82 -0.56
C GLU A 493 22.30 34.22 -0.80
N PHE A 494 22.43 35.11 0.18
CA PHE A 494 21.87 36.46 0.16
C PHE A 494 22.91 37.52 0.51
N GLY A 495 22.66 38.77 0.12
CA GLY A 495 23.49 39.92 0.48
C GLY A 495 22.68 41.16 0.84
N GLN A 496 23.36 42.22 1.29
CA GLN A 496 22.71 43.48 1.66
C GLN A 496 21.99 44.10 0.46
N GLY A 497 20.69 44.36 0.58
CA GLY A 497 19.92 45.03 -0.45
C GLY A 497 20.24 46.52 -0.55
N SER A 498 20.09 47.07 -1.75
CA SER A 498 20.34 48.48 -2.03
C SER A 498 19.15 49.13 -2.74
N PRO A 499 18.89 50.43 -2.51
CA PRO A 499 17.85 51.16 -3.23
C PRO A 499 18.05 51.08 -4.75
N ASN A 500 16.96 51.04 -5.50
CA ASN A 500 16.93 51.01 -6.97
C ASN A 500 17.54 49.78 -7.67
N SER A 501 18.14 48.82 -6.95
CA SER A 501 18.64 47.60 -7.58
C SER A 501 17.51 46.78 -8.19
N ILE A 502 17.72 46.26 -9.40
CA ILE A 502 16.79 45.35 -10.11
C ILE A 502 17.29 43.90 -10.15
N VAL A 503 18.44 43.65 -9.52
CA VAL A 503 19.10 42.34 -9.42
C VAL A 503 19.61 42.11 -7.99
N PRO A 504 19.87 40.85 -7.58
CA PRO A 504 20.54 40.58 -6.32
C PRO A 504 21.94 41.21 -6.23
N PRO A 505 22.45 41.48 -5.01
CA PRO A 505 23.81 41.99 -4.81
C PRO A 505 24.87 40.97 -5.25
N SER A 506 26.07 41.45 -5.55
CA SER A 506 27.23 40.59 -5.82
C SER A 506 27.79 39.99 -4.53
N THR A 507 28.36 38.79 -4.62
CA THR A 507 29.12 38.18 -3.52
C THR A 507 30.40 38.97 -3.23
N SER A 508 30.87 38.93 -2.00
CA SER A 508 32.08 39.64 -1.52
C SER A 508 33.40 38.98 -1.93
N SER A 509 33.37 37.78 -2.52
CA SER A 509 34.54 37.11 -3.07
C SER A 509 34.90 37.68 -4.45
N GLY A 510 36.19 37.82 -4.77
CA GLY A 510 36.69 38.41 -6.03
C GLY A 510 36.23 37.80 -7.36
N ASN A 511 35.35 36.79 -7.32
CA ASN A 511 34.58 36.30 -8.47
C ASN A 511 33.24 37.05 -8.53
N LYS A 512 32.90 37.65 -9.68
CA LYS A 512 31.67 38.43 -9.95
C LYS A 512 30.38 37.59 -9.92
N GLU A 513 30.23 36.65 -8.99
CA GLU A 513 29.02 35.86 -8.82
C GLU A 513 27.98 36.66 -8.02
N SER A 514 26.72 36.62 -8.48
CA SER A 514 25.60 37.27 -7.80
C SER A 514 25.02 36.37 -6.71
N CYS A 515 24.58 36.96 -5.60
CA CYS A 515 23.70 36.31 -4.63
C CYS A 515 22.37 35.90 -5.30
N HIS A 516 21.59 35.07 -4.63
CA HIS A 516 20.28 34.63 -5.12
C HIS A 516 19.15 35.56 -4.66
N SER A 517 19.32 36.20 -3.50
CA SER A 517 18.37 37.17 -2.94
C SER A 517 19.07 38.33 -2.21
N ALA A 518 18.30 39.35 -1.83
CA ALA A 518 18.75 40.47 -1.00
C ALA A 518 18.02 40.50 0.35
N VAL A 519 18.62 41.12 1.36
CA VAL A 519 18.05 41.28 2.71
C VAL A 519 18.18 42.70 3.23
N ASP A 520 17.40 43.03 4.25
CA ASP A 520 17.48 44.31 4.96
C ASP A 520 18.68 44.40 5.91
N ASN A 521 19.07 43.26 6.51
CA ASN A 521 20.19 43.12 7.43
C ASN A 521 20.85 41.74 7.22
N THR A 522 22.16 41.71 6.92
CA THR A 522 22.88 40.45 6.64
C THR A 522 23.12 39.56 7.86
N THR A 523 23.08 40.12 9.07
CA THR A 523 23.32 39.38 10.32
C THR A 523 22.04 38.73 10.85
N ASN A 524 20.92 39.45 10.80
CA ASN A 524 19.62 38.94 11.21
C ASN A 524 18.51 39.50 10.30
N PRO A 525 18.28 38.86 9.13
CA PRO A 525 17.30 39.32 8.16
C PRO A 525 15.88 39.33 8.76
N SER A 526 15.18 40.45 8.64
CA SER A 526 13.74 40.51 8.92
C SER A 526 12.90 40.30 7.66
N MET A 527 13.52 40.45 6.49
CA MET A 527 12.90 40.25 5.19
C MET A 527 13.88 39.83 4.10
N PHE A 528 13.32 39.19 3.07
CA PHE A 528 14.02 38.80 1.85
C PHE A 528 13.39 39.47 0.63
N ILE A 529 14.23 39.83 -0.33
CA ILE A 529 13.85 40.45 -1.60
C ILE A 529 14.34 39.56 -2.73
N VAL A 530 13.42 39.16 -3.61
CA VAL A 530 13.71 38.37 -4.81
C VAL A 530 13.28 39.13 -6.07
N PHE A 531 14.03 38.93 -7.15
CA PHE A 531 13.97 39.77 -8.36
C PHE A 531 13.43 39.02 -9.60
N ARG A 532 13.00 37.77 -9.42
CA ARG A 532 12.49 36.88 -10.46
C ARG A 532 11.21 36.23 -9.96
N ASP A 533 10.20 36.18 -10.83
CA ASP A 533 8.86 35.71 -10.49
C ASP A 533 8.87 34.21 -10.13
N TYR A 534 9.67 33.42 -10.85
CA TYR A 534 9.88 31.99 -10.61
C TYR A 534 10.69 31.67 -9.34
N CYS A 535 11.13 32.66 -8.56
CA CYS A 535 11.77 32.40 -7.25
C CYS A 535 10.74 32.21 -6.12
N VAL A 536 9.43 32.33 -6.40
CA VAL A 536 8.39 32.30 -5.37
C VAL A 536 7.25 31.38 -5.79
N TYR A 537 6.78 30.58 -4.83
CA TYR A 537 5.53 29.84 -4.97
C TYR A 537 4.52 30.25 -3.87
N PRO A 538 3.36 30.84 -4.22
CA PRO A 538 2.32 31.15 -3.24
C PRO A 538 1.65 29.86 -2.76
N HIS A 539 2.02 29.36 -1.58
CA HIS A 539 1.59 28.04 -1.13
C HIS A 539 0.22 28.09 -0.45
N TYR A 540 0.04 29.02 0.49
CA TYR A 540 -1.20 29.19 1.25
C TYR A 540 -1.63 30.65 1.31
N LEU A 541 -2.94 30.87 1.35
CA LEU A 541 -3.57 32.15 1.64
C LEU A 541 -4.41 32.03 2.92
N LEU A 542 -4.05 32.80 3.95
CA LEU A 542 -4.83 32.95 5.16
C LEU A 542 -5.73 34.18 5.05
N SER A 543 -7.02 34.01 5.35
CA SER A 543 -7.96 35.10 5.59
C SER A 543 -8.36 35.10 7.06
N TYR A 544 -8.23 36.23 7.75
CA TYR A 544 -8.44 36.32 9.19
C TYR A 544 -8.98 37.69 9.62
N GLN A 545 -9.50 37.77 10.84
CA GLN A 545 -9.91 39.03 11.47
C GLN A 545 -8.92 39.41 12.59
N LYS A 546 -8.65 40.71 12.67
CA LYS A 546 -7.68 41.32 13.60
C LYS A 546 -8.31 41.82 14.89
#